data_AF-A0AAP7J6P7-F1
#
_entry.id   AF-A0AAP7J6P7-F1
#
_cell.length_a   1.000
_cell.length_b   1.000
_cell.length_c   1.000
_cell.angle_alpha   90.00
_cell.angle_beta   90.00
_cell.angle_gamma   90.00
#
_symmetry.space_group_name_H-M   'P 1'
#
loop_
_entity.id
_entity.type
_entity.pdbx_description
1 polymer ?
#
loop_
_entity_poly.entity_id
_entity_poly.type
_entity_poly.pdbx_seq_one_letter_code
_entity_poly.pdbx_strand_id
1 'polypeptide(L)'
;MRKTGMLMIAGLLLAPAVQASPACQEPEAVARAFYQATTGDGDLLEPPPALVSPAFGKALRGERACQQREEGICTIDSDPWLDAQDGDIETPVRYSWKEASASAGQVEMRYSVWKKAYLTRLPMVRHGQGCWQVDDIVTNSGRSVRKILAQP
;
A
#
# COMPACT_ATOMS: atom_id res chain seq x y z
N MET A 1 -31.75 -62.99 -2.28
CA MET A 1 -31.58 -61.57 -2.65
C MET A 1 -31.08 -60.79 -1.44
N ARG A 2 -29.86 -60.24 -1.45
CA ARG A 2 -29.48 -59.06 -0.66
C ARG A 2 -28.16 -58.50 -1.21
N LYS A 3 -28.20 -57.22 -1.56
CA LYS A 3 -27.26 -56.50 -2.44
C LYS A 3 -26.02 -56.03 -1.68
N THR A 4 -24.88 -56.16 -2.32
CA THR A 4 -23.60 -55.54 -1.99
C THR A 4 -23.74 -54.02 -2.08
N GLY A 5 -23.50 -53.31 -0.97
CA GLY A 5 -23.44 -51.86 -0.93
C GLY A 5 -21.99 -51.40 -1.02
N MET A 6 -21.63 -50.81 -2.16
CA MET A 6 -20.31 -50.25 -2.44
C MET A 6 -20.30 -48.78 -1.98
N LEU A 7 -19.52 -48.46 -0.94
CA LEU A 7 -19.29 -47.10 -0.47
C LEU A 7 -18.18 -46.46 -1.32
N MET A 8 -18.56 -45.58 -2.23
CA MET A 8 -17.62 -44.70 -2.94
C MET A 8 -17.35 -43.47 -2.06
N ILE A 9 -16.16 -43.39 -1.47
CA ILE A 9 -15.67 -42.18 -0.80
C ILE A 9 -15.04 -41.30 -1.88
N ALA A 10 -15.74 -40.24 -2.29
CA ALA A 10 -15.20 -39.22 -3.17
C ALA A 10 -14.21 -38.34 -2.38
N GLY A 11 -12.92 -38.48 -2.66
CA GLY A 11 -11.88 -37.61 -2.12
C GLY A 11 -11.94 -36.23 -2.78
N LEU A 12 -12.34 -35.20 -2.03
CA LEU A 12 -12.10 -33.81 -2.42
C LEU A 12 -10.59 -33.53 -2.32
N LEU A 13 -9.96 -33.33 -3.47
CA LEU A 13 -8.60 -32.80 -3.57
C LEU A 13 -8.60 -31.36 -3.03
N LEU A 14 -8.17 -31.18 -1.78
CA LEU A 14 -7.80 -29.88 -1.22
C LEU A 14 -6.51 -29.43 -1.93
N ALA A 15 -6.64 -28.71 -3.05
CA ALA A 15 -5.51 -28.00 -3.62
C ALA A 15 -5.05 -26.94 -2.60
N PRO A 16 -3.75 -26.88 -2.24
CA PRO A 16 -3.26 -25.79 -1.41
C PRO A 16 -3.46 -24.49 -2.19
N ALA A 17 -4.32 -23.62 -1.67
CA ALA A 17 -4.38 -22.25 -2.15
C ALA A 17 -3.03 -21.60 -1.84
N VAL A 18 -2.15 -21.53 -2.84
CA VAL A 18 -0.93 -20.73 -2.76
C VAL A 18 -1.41 -19.29 -2.62
N GLN A 19 -1.48 -18.80 -1.38
CA GLN A 19 -1.81 -17.40 -1.13
C GLN A 19 -0.69 -16.58 -1.76
N ALA A 20 -1.01 -15.95 -2.89
CA ALA A 20 -0.09 -15.00 -3.51
C ALA A 20 0.29 -13.95 -2.46
N SER A 21 1.59 -13.64 -2.37
CA SER A 21 2.11 -12.57 -1.50
C SER A 21 1.22 -11.32 -1.64
N PRO A 22 0.97 -10.54 -0.57
CA PRO A 22 0.12 -9.36 -0.62
C PRO A 22 0.43 -8.42 -1.81
N ALA A 23 1.70 -8.28 -2.19
CA ALA A 23 2.13 -7.49 -3.34
C ALA A 23 1.60 -8.00 -4.70
N CYS A 24 1.31 -9.29 -4.81
CA CYS A 24 0.90 -9.96 -6.04
C CYS A 24 -0.62 -10.09 -6.16
N GLN A 25 -1.35 -9.32 -5.35
CA GLN A 25 -2.80 -9.17 -5.43
C GLN A 25 -3.17 -7.99 -6.36
N GLU A 26 -4.47 -7.72 -6.50
CA GLU A 26 -4.96 -6.54 -7.20
C GLU A 26 -4.43 -5.23 -6.58
N PRO A 27 -4.23 -4.15 -7.36
CA PRO A 27 -3.63 -2.90 -6.89
C PRO A 27 -4.25 -2.35 -5.60
N GLU A 28 -5.58 -2.43 -5.46
CA GLU A 28 -6.31 -1.95 -4.29
C GLU A 28 -5.97 -2.73 -3.02
N ALA A 29 -5.71 -4.04 -3.14
CA ALA A 29 -5.30 -4.87 -2.02
C ALA A 29 -3.86 -4.55 -1.59
N VAL A 30 -2.96 -4.29 -2.55
CA VAL A 30 -1.60 -3.81 -2.27
C VAL A 30 -1.64 -2.46 -1.56
N ALA A 31 -2.44 -1.53 -2.07
CA ALA A 31 -2.62 -0.20 -1.46
C ALA A 31 -3.16 -0.30 -0.02
N ARG A 32 -4.12 -1.19 0.23
CA ARG A 32 -4.63 -1.45 1.58
C ARG A 32 -3.54 -2.03 2.50
N ALA A 33 -2.79 -3.01 2.03
CA ALA A 33 -1.71 -3.61 2.80
C ALA A 33 -0.61 -2.58 3.11
N PHE A 34 -0.28 -1.72 2.15
CA PHE A 34 0.66 -0.61 2.36
C PHE A 34 0.14 0.35 3.42
N TYR A 35 -1.08 0.87 3.26
CA TYR A 35 -1.69 1.76 4.24
C TYR A 35 -1.71 1.17 5.65
N GLN A 36 -2.10 -0.09 5.80
CA GLN A 36 -2.11 -0.79 7.09
C GLN A 36 -0.72 -0.96 7.70
N ALA A 37 0.31 -1.16 6.88
CA ALA A 37 1.68 -1.31 7.35
C ALA A 37 2.35 0.03 7.72
N THR A 38 1.76 1.16 7.30
CA THR A 38 2.30 2.51 7.49
C THR A 38 1.43 3.40 8.37
N THR A 39 0.42 2.84 9.04
CA THR A 39 -0.47 3.56 9.97
C THR A 39 -0.65 2.76 11.26
N GLY A 40 -1.18 3.40 12.30
CA GLY A 40 -1.28 2.79 13.64
C GLY A 40 0.11 2.54 14.23
N ASP A 41 0.41 1.28 14.54
CA ASP A 41 1.73 0.85 15.03
C ASP A 41 2.77 0.69 13.89
N GLY A 42 2.36 0.94 12.65
CA GLY A 42 3.21 0.86 11.46
C GLY A 42 4.12 2.08 11.27
N ASP A 43 4.93 2.02 10.22
CA ASP A 43 5.94 3.03 9.94
C ASP A 43 5.98 3.40 8.47
N LEU A 44 5.63 4.64 8.16
CA LEU A 44 5.64 5.14 6.79
C LEU A 44 7.05 5.14 6.17
N LEU A 45 8.10 5.37 6.95
CA LEU A 45 9.45 5.48 6.42
C LEU A 45 10.14 4.11 6.27
N GLU A 46 9.55 3.07 6.84
CA GLU A 46 10.05 1.69 6.77
C GLU A 46 8.96 0.69 6.34
N PRO A 47 8.29 0.90 5.19
CA PRO A 47 7.25 0.00 4.72
C PRO A 47 7.85 -1.35 4.28
N PRO A 48 7.05 -2.44 4.28
CA PRO A 48 7.50 -3.73 3.77
C PRO A 48 8.05 -3.60 2.34
N PRO A 49 9.31 -4.04 2.06
CA PRO A 49 9.95 -3.81 0.77
C PRO A 49 9.20 -4.38 -0.43
N ALA A 50 8.39 -5.43 -0.23
CA ALA A 50 7.58 -6.02 -1.28
C ALA A 50 6.43 -5.11 -1.76
N LEU A 51 5.97 -4.16 -0.92
CA LEU A 51 4.82 -3.30 -1.22
C LEU A 51 5.19 -1.97 -1.89
N VAL A 52 6.48 -1.61 -1.92
CA VAL A 52 6.96 -0.33 -2.47
C VAL A 52 7.95 -0.55 -3.59
N SER A 53 8.01 0.38 -4.54
CA SER A 53 9.02 0.32 -5.59
C SER A 53 10.41 0.47 -4.97
N PRO A 54 11.46 -0.12 -5.58
CA PRO A 54 12.81 -0.01 -5.04
C PRO A 54 13.28 1.44 -4.85
N ALA A 55 12.91 2.33 -5.80
CA ALA A 55 13.28 3.73 -5.75
C ALA A 55 12.56 4.47 -4.62
N PHE A 56 11.24 4.28 -4.49
CA PHE A 56 10.47 4.95 -3.45
C PHE A 56 10.84 4.43 -2.05
N GLY A 57 10.98 3.12 -1.88
CA GLY A 57 11.43 2.53 -0.62
C GLY A 57 12.84 2.99 -0.22
N LYS A 58 13.74 3.23 -1.19
CA LYS A 58 15.06 3.82 -0.90
C LYS A 58 14.94 5.26 -0.39
N ALA A 59 14.07 6.07 -0.99
CA ALA A 59 13.86 7.46 -0.56
C ALA A 59 13.31 7.53 0.87
N LEU A 60 12.30 6.71 1.19
CA LEU A 60 11.70 6.64 2.54
C LEU A 60 12.73 6.25 3.61
N ARG A 61 13.55 5.22 3.35
CA ARG A 61 14.62 4.84 4.27
C ARG A 61 15.72 5.90 4.39
N GLY A 62 15.95 6.68 3.33
CA GLY A 62 16.86 7.83 3.36
C GLY A 62 16.37 8.90 4.33
N GLU A 63 15.07 9.21 4.30
CA GLU A 63 14.44 10.11 5.27
C GLU A 63 14.55 9.56 6.70
N ARG A 64 14.24 8.27 6.94
CA ARG A 64 14.43 7.63 8.25
C ARG A 64 15.87 7.77 8.77
N ALA A 65 16.86 7.47 7.92
CA ALA A 65 18.26 7.58 8.28
C ALA A 65 18.68 9.04 8.57
N CYS A 66 18.06 10.01 7.89
CA CYS A 66 18.23 11.42 8.21
C CYS A 66 17.67 11.74 9.60
N GLN A 67 16.42 11.38 9.88
CA GLN A 67 15.77 11.67 11.15
C GLN A 67 16.53 11.07 12.35
N GLN A 68 17.10 9.87 12.18
CA GLN A 68 17.95 9.23 13.20
C GLN A 68 19.27 9.98 13.43
N ARG A 69 19.87 10.56 12.38
CA ARG A 69 21.14 11.28 12.48
C ARG A 69 20.96 12.69 13.04
N GLU A 70 19.91 13.38 12.62
CA GLU A 70 19.62 14.76 13.04
C GLU A 70 18.81 14.84 14.34
N GLU A 71 18.38 13.70 14.89
CA GLU A 71 17.49 13.60 16.07
C GLU A 71 16.21 14.46 15.92
N GLY A 72 15.67 14.53 14.70
CA GLY A 72 14.59 15.46 14.39
C GLY A 72 13.95 15.28 13.01
N ILE A 73 13.18 16.28 12.61
CA ILE A 73 12.48 16.33 11.32
C ILE A 73 13.48 16.66 10.21
N CYS A 74 13.42 15.91 9.11
CA CYS A 74 14.19 16.19 7.90
C CYS A 74 13.27 16.78 6.82
N THR A 75 13.06 16.08 5.71
CA THR A 75 12.35 16.62 4.55
C THR A 75 10.84 16.49 4.69
N ILE A 76 10.37 15.43 5.37
CA ILE A 76 8.95 15.21 5.61
C ILE A 76 8.61 15.79 6.99
N ASP A 77 7.89 16.91 6.97
CA ASP A 77 7.47 17.68 8.14
C ASP A 77 5.98 17.51 8.51
N SER A 78 5.29 16.60 7.81
CA SER A 78 3.86 16.34 7.94
C SER A 78 3.57 14.88 7.64
N ASP A 79 2.56 14.30 8.28
CA ASP A 79 2.02 12.98 7.93
C ASP A 79 1.35 13.08 6.54
N PRO A 80 1.86 12.36 5.52
CA PRO A 80 1.28 12.38 4.17
C PRO A 80 -0.16 11.85 4.08
N TRP A 81 -0.62 11.06 5.05
CA TRP A 81 -2.01 10.59 5.13
C TRP A 81 -2.96 11.70 5.59
N LEU A 82 -2.49 12.60 6.44
CA LEU A 82 -3.26 13.69 7.04
C LEU A 82 -3.04 15.03 6.33
N ASP A 83 -1.97 15.14 5.53
CA ASP A 83 -1.47 16.39 4.95
C ASP A 83 -1.25 17.46 6.04
N ALA A 84 -0.83 16.99 7.22
CA ALA A 84 -0.70 17.75 8.46
C ALA A 84 0.13 16.97 9.50
N GLN A 85 0.48 17.60 10.62
CA GLN A 85 1.26 16.95 11.69
C GLN A 85 0.44 16.04 12.61
N ASP A 86 -0.84 16.32 12.77
CA ASP A 86 -1.74 15.62 13.68
C ASP A 86 -3.13 15.53 13.06
N GLY A 87 -3.98 14.66 13.60
CA GLY A 87 -5.33 14.40 13.14
C GLY A 87 -5.64 12.91 13.03
N ASP A 88 -6.91 12.61 12.78
CA ASP A 88 -7.41 11.25 12.68
C ASP A 88 -8.12 11.04 11.34
N ILE A 89 -7.96 9.84 10.79
CA ILE A 89 -8.81 9.36 9.70
C ILE A 89 -10.12 8.86 10.33
N GLU A 90 -11.21 9.59 10.08
CA GLU A 90 -12.49 9.41 10.79
C GLU A 90 -13.41 8.38 10.12
N THR A 91 -13.15 8.01 8.87
CA THR A 91 -13.99 7.08 8.09
C THR A 91 -13.18 5.94 7.52
N PRO A 92 -13.79 4.75 7.32
CA PRO A 92 -13.14 3.67 6.60
C PRO A 92 -12.63 4.11 5.22
N VAL A 93 -11.37 3.79 4.91
CA VAL A 93 -10.76 4.12 3.63
C VAL A 93 -11.45 3.35 2.51
N ARG A 94 -11.92 4.07 1.50
CA ARG A 94 -12.40 3.49 0.24
C ARG A 94 -11.33 3.57 -0.83
N TYR A 95 -11.10 2.47 -1.51
CA TYR A 95 -10.08 2.32 -2.54
C TYR A 95 -10.76 2.25 -3.91
N SER A 96 -10.16 2.88 -4.92
CA SER A 96 -10.56 2.70 -6.33
C SER A 96 -9.36 2.70 -7.25
N TRP A 97 -9.21 1.65 -8.05
CA TRP A 97 -8.18 1.56 -9.09
C TRP A 97 -8.48 2.46 -10.30
N LYS A 98 -7.43 3.13 -10.81
CA LYS A 98 -7.42 3.88 -12.07
C LYS A 98 -6.25 3.38 -12.90
N GLU A 99 -6.54 2.49 -13.84
CA GLU A 99 -5.53 1.98 -14.77
C GLU A 99 -5.05 3.09 -15.71
N ALA A 100 -3.72 3.22 -15.87
CA ALA A 100 -3.12 4.06 -16.89
C ALA A 100 -2.52 3.22 -18.02
N SER A 101 -2.01 2.04 -17.70
CA SER A 101 -1.50 1.04 -18.63
C SER A 101 -1.48 -0.33 -17.96
N ALA A 102 -1.10 -1.36 -18.71
CA ALA A 102 -0.86 -2.68 -18.12
C ALA A 102 0.11 -2.61 -16.93
N SER A 103 1.19 -1.85 -16.99
CA SER A 103 2.23 -1.86 -15.95
C SER A 103 2.17 -0.70 -14.95
N ALA A 104 1.17 0.18 -15.06
CA ALA A 104 1.08 1.38 -14.23
C ALA A 104 -0.35 1.91 -14.07
N GLY A 105 -0.59 2.60 -12.97
CA GLY A 105 -1.84 3.30 -12.71
C GLY A 105 -1.79 3.95 -11.33
N GLN A 106 -2.95 4.21 -10.75
CA GLN A 106 -3.02 4.73 -9.38
C GLN A 106 -4.20 4.13 -8.62
N VAL A 107 -4.02 3.89 -7.34
CA VAL A 107 -5.13 3.66 -6.41
C VAL A 107 -5.50 5.00 -5.79
N GLU A 108 -6.76 5.37 -5.91
CA GLU A 108 -7.31 6.51 -5.19
C GLU A 108 -7.89 6.05 -3.85
N MET A 109 -7.47 6.71 -2.77
CA MET A 109 -7.92 6.47 -1.40
C MET A 109 -8.77 7.65 -0.94
N ARG A 110 -10.01 7.35 -0.56
CA ARG A 110 -10.98 8.34 -0.07
C ARG A 110 -11.37 8.06 1.37
N TYR A 111 -11.30 9.08 2.19
CA TYR A 111 -11.64 9.07 3.61
C TYR A 111 -11.92 10.50 4.08
N SER A 112 -12.18 10.72 5.37
CA SER A 112 -12.26 12.05 5.96
C SER A 112 -11.26 12.26 7.08
N VAL A 113 -10.80 13.51 7.17
CA VAL A 113 -9.99 14.06 8.27
C VAL A 113 -10.65 15.38 8.65
N TRP A 114 -10.93 15.61 9.94
CA TRP A 114 -11.66 16.79 10.44
C TRP A 114 -12.97 17.08 9.70
N LYS A 115 -13.78 16.05 9.45
CA LYS A 115 -15.04 16.12 8.71
C LYS A 115 -14.93 16.62 7.27
N LYS A 116 -13.71 16.73 6.72
CA LYS A 116 -13.46 17.11 5.33
C LYS A 116 -13.12 15.87 4.51
N ALA A 117 -13.64 15.82 3.30
CA ALA A 117 -13.29 14.75 2.36
C ALA A 117 -11.83 14.89 1.93
N TYR A 118 -11.09 13.79 2.04
CA TYR A 118 -9.70 13.66 1.63
C TYR A 118 -9.58 12.70 0.45
N LEU A 119 -8.66 13.01 -0.46
CA LEU A 119 -8.28 12.17 -1.58
C LEU A 119 -6.76 12.05 -1.70
N THR A 120 -6.24 10.94 -1.22
CA THR A 120 -4.84 10.54 -1.40
C THR A 120 -4.74 9.60 -2.59
N ARG A 121 -3.67 9.69 -3.37
CA ARG A 121 -3.45 8.83 -4.54
C ARG A 121 -2.13 8.10 -4.38
N LEU A 122 -2.15 6.80 -4.64
CA LEU A 122 -0.96 5.96 -4.66
C LEU A 122 -0.67 5.57 -6.10
N PRO A 123 0.25 6.25 -6.80
CA PRO A 123 0.83 5.75 -8.02
C PRO A 123 1.39 4.33 -7.82
N MET A 124 1.02 3.43 -8.71
CA MET A 124 1.40 2.02 -8.66
C MET A 124 2.20 1.65 -9.91
N VAL A 125 3.21 0.80 -9.74
CA VAL A 125 3.99 0.22 -10.83
C VAL A 125 4.09 -1.29 -10.70
N ARG A 126 4.21 -2.00 -11.82
CA ARG A 126 4.64 -3.40 -11.86
C ARG A 126 5.68 -3.62 -12.96
N HIS A 127 6.70 -4.41 -12.69
CA HIS A 127 7.76 -4.72 -13.66
C HIS A 127 7.51 -6.09 -14.31
N GLY A 128 7.21 -6.12 -15.61
CA GLY A 128 6.96 -7.37 -16.35
C GLY A 128 5.78 -8.16 -15.78
N GLN A 129 6.01 -9.44 -15.47
CA GLN A 129 5.06 -10.30 -14.75
C GLN A 129 5.19 -10.20 -13.22
N GLY A 130 5.92 -9.19 -12.74
CA GLY A 130 6.10 -8.92 -11.32
C GLY A 130 4.84 -8.37 -10.65
N CYS A 131 4.96 -8.21 -9.33
CA CYS A 131 3.86 -7.82 -8.46
C CYS A 131 3.71 -6.28 -8.42
N TRP A 132 2.52 -5.80 -8.03
CA TRP A 132 2.24 -4.38 -7.93
C TRP A 132 2.95 -3.78 -6.72
N GLN A 133 3.45 -2.56 -6.89
CA GLN A 133 4.19 -1.82 -5.88
C GLN A 133 3.75 -0.35 -5.86
N VAL A 134 3.65 0.22 -4.67
CA VAL A 134 3.43 1.66 -4.46
C VAL A 134 4.70 2.41 -4.82
N ASP A 135 4.61 3.37 -5.74
CA ASP A 135 5.74 4.14 -6.25
C ASP A 135 5.78 5.58 -5.72
N ASP A 136 4.71 6.04 -5.09
CA ASP A 136 4.61 7.36 -4.46
C ASP A 136 3.38 7.45 -3.54
N ILE A 137 3.32 8.50 -2.71
CA ILE A 137 2.11 9.00 -2.08
C ILE A 137 1.88 10.42 -2.58
N VAL A 138 0.74 10.64 -3.23
CA VAL A 138 0.26 11.99 -3.56
C VAL A 138 -0.80 12.39 -2.55
N THR A 139 -0.46 13.38 -1.71
CA THR A 139 -1.30 13.84 -0.60
C THR A 139 -2.61 14.47 -1.09
N ASN A 140 -3.49 14.80 -0.15
CA ASN A 140 -4.74 15.50 -0.44
C ASN A 140 -4.53 16.85 -1.16
N SER A 141 -3.51 17.63 -0.77
CA SER A 141 -3.11 18.86 -1.46
C SER A 141 -2.41 18.63 -2.81
N GLY A 142 -2.18 17.38 -3.21
CA GLY A 142 -1.55 17.03 -4.48
C GLY A 142 -0.02 17.02 -4.42
N ARG A 143 0.58 17.08 -3.23
CA ARG A 143 2.04 17.00 -3.06
C ARG A 143 2.50 15.56 -3.21
N SER A 144 3.57 15.34 -3.98
CA SER A 144 4.20 14.03 -4.14
C SER A 144 5.30 13.86 -3.11
N VAL A 145 5.17 12.84 -2.25
CA VAL A 145 6.17 12.51 -1.23
C VAL A 145 7.49 12.12 -1.89
N ARG A 146 7.46 11.32 -2.96
CA ARG A 146 8.66 10.98 -3.72
C ARG A 146 9.36 12.22 -4.27
N LYS A 147 8.63 13.21 -4.77
CA LYS A 147 9.24 14.46 -5.27
C LYS A 147 9.83 15.29 -4.14
N ILE A 148 9.16 15.36 -2.99
CA ILE A 148 9.68 16.05 -1.79
C ILE A 148 11.01 15.41 -1.39
N LEU A 149 11.06 14.09 -1.26
CA LEU A 149 12.25 13.32 -0.88
C LEU A 149 13.37 13.30 -1.94
N ALA A 150 13.09 13.73 -3.16
CA ALA A 150 14.08 13.83 -4.23
C ALA A 150 14.70 15.23 -4.34
N GLN A 151 14.27 16.19 -3.51
CA GLN A 151 14.87 17.51 -3.45
C GLN A 151 16.25 17.43 -2.79
N PRO A 152 17.25 18.18 -3.30
CA PRO A 152 18.61 18.20 -2.76
C PRO A 152 18.71 18.89 -1.40
#